data_AF-A0A7C4YYK5-F1
#
_entry.id   AF-A0A7C4YYK5-F1
#
_cell.length_a   1.000
_cell.length_b   1.000
_cell.length_c   1.000
_cell.angle_alpha   90.00
_cell.angle_beta   90.00
_cell.angle_gamma   90.00
#
_symmetry.space_group_name_H-M   'P 1'
#
loop_
_entity.id
_entity.type
_entity.pdbx_description
1 polymer ?
#
loop_
_entity_poly.entity_id
_entity_poly.type
_entity_poly.pdbx_seq_one_letter_code
_entity_poly.pdbx_strand_id
1 'polypeptide(L)'
;MTRYFTQKLSIDEIADKLVSSLKRKEDFQDWFCDNYDLETMPSDLKEYPLKDVCCTYLTCDIQQFSSRVEKDLSKVAFGSENVYADPKNYGGGSDALLGFQTTSTGLSYLGVLAGNDSDTDLFLILYHDGAEVRAYIPKDGNTWNTDINASYGFSEYDHPNYTLPSGISAYDPRMNELSAASDVANIKKRQIKKDELGRPIIDWVAINNDIERHILYKPSK
;
A
#
# COMPACT_ATOMS: atom_id res chain seq x y z
N MET A 1 -4.15 14.87 5.43
CA MET A 1 -5.25 14.68 6.41
C MET A 1 -4.64 13.98 7.60
N THR A 2 -4.67 14.59 8.77
CA THR A 2 -4.13 13.99 10.00
C THR A 2 -5.00 12.83 10.45
N ARG A 3 -4.36 11.73 10.83
CA ARG A 3 -4.90 10.49 11.38
C ARG A 3 -4.37 10.32 12.80
N TYR A 4 -5.02 9.47 13.58
CA TYR A 4 -4.62 9.22 14.95
C TYR A 4 -4.58 7.72 15.25
N PHE A 5 -3.79 7.35 16.25
CA PHE A 5 -3.86 6.05 16.91
C PHE A 5 -3.88 6.25 18.43
N THR A 6 -4.60 5.40 19.15
CA THR A 6 -4.82 5.57 20.60
C THR A 6 -4.04 4.60 21.49
N GLN A 7 -3.46 3.55 20.89
CA GLN A 7 -2.73 2.49 21.60
C GLN A 7 -1.36 2.26 20.96
N LYS A 8 -0.31 2.24 21.78
CA LYS A 8 1.03 1.80 21.34
C LYS A 8 1.07 0.29 21.45
N LEU A 9 1.05 -0.39 20.32
CA LEU A 9 1.09 -1.84 20.24
C LEU A 9 2.54 -2.29 19.97
N SER A 10 2.96 -3.39 20.58
CA SER A 10 4.13 -4.16 20.14
C SER A 10 3.90 -4.75 18.75
N ILE A 11 4.98 -5.25 18.12
CA ILE A 11 4.90 -5.91 16.82
C ILE A 11 3.99 -7.15 16.88
N ASP A 12 4.09 -7.95 17.93
CA ASP A 12 3.25 -9.14 18.07
C ASP A 12 1.77 -8.76 18.24
N GLU A 13 1.46 -7.71 19.02
CA GLU A 13 0.09 -7.23 19.18
C GLU A 13 -0.50 -6.67 17.88
N ILE A 14 0.26 -5.92 17.07
CA ILE A 14 -0.27 -5.44 15.77
C ILE A 14 -0.44 -6.60 14.80
N ALA A 15 0.47 -7.58 14.77
CA ALA A 15 0.32 -8.78 13.94
C ALA A 15 -0.98 -9.53 14.30
N ASP A 16 -1.22 -9.75 15.59
CA ASP A 16 -2.45 -10.38 16.08
C ASP A 16 -3.70 -9.58 15.69
N LYS A 17 -3.65 -8.25 15.75
CA LYS A 17 -4.77 -7.38 15.32
C LYS A 17 -5.00 -7.46 13.82
N LEU A 18 -3.95 -7.46 13.00
CA LEU A 18 -4.06 -7.60 11.55
C LEU A 18 -4.69 -8.95 11.21
N VAL A 19 -4.20 -10.06 11.78
CA VAL A 19 -4.75 -11.40 11.55
C VAL A 19 -6.17 -11.55 12.05
N SER A 20 -6.47 -11.00 13.22
CA SER A 20 -7.84 -11.01 13.74
C SER A 20 -8.79 -10.16 12.87
N SER A 21 -8.26 -9.17 12.16
CA SER A 21 -9.03 -8.31 11.25
C SER A 21 -9.19 -8.92 9.87
N LEU A 22 -8.33 -9.85 9.46
CA LEU A 22 -8.42 -10.61 8.20
C LEU A 22 -9.66 -11.50 8.06
N LYS A 23 -10.69 -11.35 8.90
CA LYS A 23 -11.89 -12.17 8.84
C LYS A 23 -13.14 -11.32 8.73
N ARG A 24 -13.83 -11.41 7.58
CA ARG A 24 -15.32 -11.37 7.50
C ARG A 24 -15.98 -11.65 6.13
N LYS A 25 -15.34 -12.36 5.19
CA LYS A 25 -16.09 -13.16 4.21
C LYS A 25 -16.05 -14.61 4.67
N GLU A 26 -17.21 -15.26 4.77
CA GLU A 26 -17.28 -16.73 4.87
C GLU A 26 -16.39 -17.36 3.77
N ASP A 27 -16.35 -16.70 2.62
CA ASP A 27 -15.52 -17.03 1.46
C ASP A 27 -14.01 -16.84 1.62
N PHE A 28 -13.43 -16.15 2.63
CA PHE A 28 -11.95 -16.04 2.67
C PHE A 28 -11.32 -17.35 3.11
N GLN A 29 -11.90 -18.01 4.10
CA GLN A 29 -11.41 -19.33 4.51
C GLN A 29 -11.68 -20.34 3.41
N ASP A 30 -12.83 -20.27 2.74
CA ASP A 30 -13.15 -21.14 1.61
C ASP A 30 -12.25 -20.83 0.40
N TRP A 31 -12.10 -19.58 -0.02
CA TRP A 31 -11.16 -19.16 -1.08
C TRP A 31 -9.73 -19.54 -0.74
N PHE A 32 -9.27 -19.30 0.50
CA PHE A 32 -7.93 -19.68 0.93
C PHE A 32 -7.75 -21.20 0.91
N CYS A 33 -8.71 -21.98 1.41
CA CYS A 33 -8.65 -23.45 1.34
C CYS A 33 -8.80 -23.99 -0.10
N ASP A 34 -9.59 -23.33 -0.95
CA ASP A 34 -9.87 -23.72 -2.34
C ASP A 34 -8.70 -23.40 -3.27
N ASN A 35 -7.97 -22.31 -3.00
CA ASN A 35 -6.82 -21.87 -3.80
C ASN A 35 -5.48 -22.31 -3.19
N TYR A 36 -5.45 -22.65 -1.91
CA TYR A 36 -4.27 -23.17 -1.21
C TYR A 36 -4.64 -24.42 -0.41
N ASP A 37 -4.21 -25.57 -0.91
CA ASP A 37 -4.38 -26.84 -0.21
C ASP A 37 -3.51 -26.87 1.06
N LEU A 38 -4.16 -26.71 2.22
CA LEU A 38 -3.56 -26.75 3.56
C LEU A 38 -2.81 -28.07 3.84
N GLU A 39 -3.13 -29.16 3.15
CA GLU A 39 -2.41 -30.43 3.28
C GLU A 39 -1.08 -30.42 2.50
N THR A 40 -1.02 -29.68 1.39
CA THR A 40 0.22 -29.52 0.58
C THR A 40 1.06 -28.32 0.98
N MET A 41 0.57 -27.46 1.88
CA MET A 41 1.41 -26.42 2.49
C MET A 41 2.69 -27.07 3.04
N PRO A 42 3.87 -26.55 2.68
CA PRO A 42 5.14 -26.99 3.24
C PRO A 42 5.02 -27.13 4.77
N SER A 43 5.42 -28.28 5.33
CA SER A 43 5.19 -28.60 6.75
C SER A 43 5.81 -27.60 7.70
N ASP A 44 6.88 -26.92 7.26
CA ASP A 44 7.50 -25.80 7.93
C ASP A 44 6.54 -24.62 8.13
N LEU A 45 5.64 -24.31 7.18
CA LEU A 45 4.63 -23.24 7.26
C LEU A 45 3.54 -23.47 8.32
N LYS A 46 3.33 -24.71 8.76
CA LYS A 46 2.45 -25.02 9.90
C LYS A 46 3.10 -24.70 11.24
N GLU A 47 4.42 -24.53 11.28
CA GLU A 47 5.22 -24.25 12.46
C GLU A 47 5.70 -22.78 12.54
N TYR A 48 5.55 -22.00 11.47
CA TYR A 48 5.94 -20.58 11.49
C TYR A 48 5.02 -19.75 12.41
N PRO A 49 5.59 -18.85 13.23
CA PRO A 49 4.79 -17.93 14.01
C PRO A 49 3.94 -17.05 13.10
N LEU A 50 2.72 -16.72 13.53
CA LEU A 50 1.67 -16.02 12.79
C LEU A 50 2.17 -14.76 12.04
N LYS A 51 3.20 -14.09 12.56
CA LYS A 51 3.88 -12.93 11.94
C LYS A 51 4.60 -13.24 10.62
N ASP A 52 5.14 -14.45 10.45
CA ASP A 52 5.82 -14.88 9.24
C ASP A 52 4.81 -15.36 8.19
N VAL A 53 3.68 -15.91 8.65
CA VAL A 53 2.49 -16.17 7.84
C VAL A 53 1.89 -14.85 7.33
N CYS A 54 1.84 -13.80 8.16
CA CYS A 54 1.39 -12.47 7.75
C CYS A 54 2.20 -11.91 6.57
N CYS A 55 3.53 -11.90 6.66
CA CYS A 55 4.37 -11.35 5.59
C CYS A 55 4.28 -12.13 4.27
N THR A 56 3.94 -13.43 4.33
CA THR A 56 3.90 -14.34 3.17
C THR A 56 2.50 -14.42 2.53
N TYR A 57 1.43 -14.38 3.34
CA TYR A 57 0.05 -14.65 2.92
C TYR A 57 -0.88 -13.42 3.00
N LEU A 58 -0.44 -12.29 3.55
CA LEU A 58 -1.16 -11.00 3.38
C LEU A 58 -1.05 -10.43 1.97
N THR A 59 -0.39 -11.16 1.08
CA THR A 59 -0.33 -10.93 -0.35
C THR A 59 -1.68 -11.16 -1.04
N CYS A 60 -2.61 -11.83 -0.36
CA CYS A 60 -4.00 -11.97 -0.81
C CYS A 60 -4.75 -10.63 -0.61
N ASP A 61 -4.96 -9.93 -1.72
CA ASP A 61 -5.84 -8.76 -1.89
C ASP A 61 -6.00 -7.88 -0.64
N ILE A 62 -4.99 -7.04 -0.37
CA ILE A 62 -4.95 -6.08 0.75
C ILE A 62 -6.20 -5.19 0.85
N GLN A 63 -6.98 -5.06 -0.22
CA GLN A 63 -8.25 -4.33 -0.22
C GLN A 63 -9.33 -5.04 0.60
N GLN A 64 -9.18 -6.34 0.86
CA GLN A 64 -10.16 -7.18 1.54
C GLN A 64 -10.01 -7.26 3.08
N PHE A 65 -9.03 -6.57 3.68
CA PHE A 65 -8.84 -6.58 5.15
C PHE A 65 -10.07 -6.11 5.93
N SER A 66 -10.70 -5.02 5.48
CA SER A 66 -11.93 -4.49 6.04
C SER A 66 -12.51 -3.44 5.09
N SER A 67 -13.81 -3.14 5.21
CA SER A 67 -14.43 -2.03 4.46
C SER A 67 -13.74 -0.69 4.73
N ARG A 68 -13.08 -0.55 5.89
CA ARG A 68 -12.32 0.64 6.21
C ARG A 68 -10.99 0.71 5.47
N VAL A 69 -10.28 -0.42 5.36
CA VAL A 69 -9.06 -0.53 4.55
C VAL A 69 -9.39 -0.29 3.08
N GLU A 70 -10.42 -0.94 2.54
CA GLU A 70 -10.90 -0.72 1.16
C GLU A 70 -11.14 0.76 0.89
N LYS A 71 -11.88 1.45 1.77
CA LYS A 71 -12.14 2.90 1.68
C LYS A 71 -10.88 3.75 1.81
N ASP A 72 -9.91 3.31 2.60
CA ASP A 72 -8.65 4.03 2.77
C ASP A 72 -7.75 3.89 1.52
N LEU A 73 -7.77 2.72 0.88
CA LEU A 73 -7.01 2.40 -0.34
C LEU A 73 -7.65 2.96 -1.62
N SER A 74 -8.98 3.06 -1.70
CA SER A 74 -9.71 3.59 -2.87
C SER A 74 -9.42 5.05 -3.22
N LYS A 75 -8.59 5.73 -2.43
CA LYS A 75 -8.10 7.10 -2.69
C LYS A 75 -7.03 7.14 -3.78
N VAL A 76 -6.45 5.99 -4.12
CA VAL A 76 -5.42 5.84 -5.15
C VAL A 76 -5.79 4.65 -6.02
N ALA A 77 -5.73 4.79 -7.33
CA ALA A 77 -5.88 3.69 -8.26
C ALA A 77 -4.52 3.00 -8.46
N PHE A 78 -4.45 1.71 -8.17
CA PHE A 78 -3.25 0.89 -8.36
C PHE A 78 -3.65 -0.58 -8.48
N GLY A 79 -2.84 -1.38 -9.19
CA GLY A 79 -2.95 -2.84 -9.14
C GLY A 79 -2.46 -3.38 -7.80
N SER A 80 -3.15 -4.38 -7.24
CA SER A 80 -2.72 -5.11 -6.04
C SER A 80 -2.48 -6.60 -6.32
N GLU A 81 -2.12 -6.91 -7.57
CA GLU A 81 -1.79 -8.28 -8.01
C GLU A 81 -0.48 -8.75 -7.36
N ASN A 82 0.50 -7.85 -7.31
CA ASN A 82 1.79 -8.08 -6.71
C ASN A 82 1.87 -7.31 -5.39
N VAL A 83 1.93 -8.03 -4.27
CA VAL A 83 2.07 -7.43 -2.93
C VAL A 83 3.29 -8.02 -2.23
N TYR A 84 4.13 -7.16 -1.66
CA TYR A 84 5.38 -7.55 -1.02
C TYR A 84 5.54 -6.89 0.34
N ALA A 85 5.73 -7.71 1.38
CA ALA A 85 5.99 -7.25 2.75
C ALA A 85 7.41 -7.62 3.25
N ASP A 86 8.17 -8.44 2.51
CA ASP A 86 9.48 -8.90 2.98
C ASP A 86 10.60 -7.89 2.62
N PRO A 87 11.25 -7.26 3.61
CA PRO A 87 12.38 -6.36 3.36
C PRO A 87 13.58 -7.05 2.69
N LYS A 88 13.72 -8.39 2.79
CA LYS A 88 14.84 -9.15 2.21
C LYS A 88 14.69 -9.42 0.71
N ASN A 89 13.46 -9.47 0.19
CA ASN A 89 13.20 -9.99 -1.15
C ASN A 89 13.03 -8.91 -2.23
N TYR A 90 12.93 -7.62 -1.87
CA TYR A 90 12.58 -6.56 -2.84
C TYR A 90 13.64 -5.47 -3.06
N GLY A 91 14.93 -5.76 -2.82
CA GLY A 91 16.01 -4.83 -3.18
C GLY A 91 16.02 -3.49 -2.44
N GLY A 92 15.15 -3.29 -1.45
CA GLY A 92 15.01 -2.02 -0.72
C GLY A 92 16.17 -1.70 0.24
N GLY A 93 17.13 -2.62 0.40
CA GLY A 93 18.23 -2.50 1.36
C GLY A 93 17.75 -2.59 2.82
N SER A 94 18.67 -2.36 3.76
CA SER A 94 18.38 -2.36 5.20
C SER A 94 17.39 -1.27 5.63
N ASP A 95 17.19 -0.27 4.79
CA ASP A 95 16.45 0.96 5.11
C ASP A 95 15.01 0.92 4.56
N ALA A 96 14.62 -0.19 3.94
CA ALA A 96 13.25 -0.40 3.46
C ALA A 96 12.27 -0.47 4.63
N LEU A 97 11.19 0.28 4.55
CA LEU A 97 10.13 0.30 5.56
C LEU A 97 9.13 -0.86 5.41
N LEU A 98 9.56 -1.96 4.77
CA LEU A 98 8.76 -3.15 4.54
C LEU A 98 8.70 -4.02 5.78
N GLY A 99 7.62 -4.79 5.89
CA GLY A 99 7.38 -5.69 7.00
C GLY A 99 6.93 -4.95 8.25
N PHE A 100 7.05 -5.61 9.39
CA PHE A 100 6.65 -5.03 10.66
C PHE A 100 7.67 -3.98 11.15
N GLN A 101 7.17 -2.79 11.45
CA GLN A 101 7.98 -1.62 11.84
C GLN A 101 7.31 -0.89 13.01
N THR A 102 8.11 -0.13 13.76
CA THR A 102 7.63 0.78 14.81
C THR A 102 8.29 2.15 14.65
N THR A 103 7.49 3.20 14.49
CA THR A 103 7.98 4.59 14.39
C THR A 103 8.50 5.13 15.73
N SER A 104 9.22 6.25 15.72
CA SER A 104 9.65 6.95 16.93
C SER A 104 8.49 7.41 17.82
N THR A 105 7.30 7.60 17.24
CA THR A 105 6.07 7.98 17.96
C THR A 105 5.40 6.80 18.68
N GLY A 106 5.83 5.56 18.39
CA GLY A 106 5.27 4.32 18.94
C GLY A 106 4.11 3.73 18.12
N LEU A 107 3.89 4.21 16.91
CA LEU A 107 3.01 3.54 15.94
C LEU A 107 3.71 2.29 15.42
N SER A 108 3.11 1.13 15.63
CA SER A 108 3.51 -0.13 14.98
C SER A 108 2.61 -0.43 13.79
N TYR A 109 3.20 -0.90 12.69
CA TYR A 109 2.50 -1.12 11.42
C TYR A 109 3.17 -2.24 10.60
N LEU A 110 2.46 -2.72 9.58
CA LEU A 110 2.98 -3.57 8.51
C LEU A 110 3.13 -2.73 7.24
N GLY A 111 4.36 -2.56 6.76
CA GLY A 111 4.68 -1.90 5.49
C GLY A 111 4.68 -2.87 4.33
N VAL A 112 4.06 -2.46 3.22
CA VAL A 112 3.84 -3.28 2.03
C VAL A 112 4.04 -2.46 0.77
N LEU A 113 4.65 -3.07 -0.24
CA LEU A 113 4.57 -2.62 -1.62
C LEU A 113 3.40 -3.32 -2.30
N ALA A 114 2.66 -2.58 -3.13
CA ALA A 114 1.60 -3.12 -3.94
C ALA A 114 1.66 -2.53 -5.35
N GLY A 115 1.54 -3.40 -6.35
CA GLY A 115 1.57 -3.05 -7.76
C GLY A 115 1.02 -4.16 -8.65
N ASN A 116 1.28 -4.04 -9.94
CA ASN A 116 1.08 -5.08 -10.95
C ASN A 116 2.32 -5.07 -11.88
N ASP A 117 2.35 -5.91 -12.91
CA ASP A 117 3.49 -5.98 -13.84
C ASP A 117 3.70 -4.72 -14.70
N SER A 118 2.70 -3.84 -14.76
CA SER A 118 2.64 -2.65 -15.64
C SER A 118 2.95 -1.34 -14.90
N ASP A 119 2.80 -1.35 -13.58
CA ASP A 119 2.82 -0.17 -12.72
C ASP A 119 4.08 -0.12 -11.87
N THR A 120 4.44 1.07 -11.42
CA THR A 120 5.42 1.26 -10.37
C THR A 120 4.76 0.96 -9.03
N ASP A 121 5.37 0.07 -8.24
CA ASP A 121 4.84 -0.30 -6.93
C ASP A 121 4.64 0.91 -6.03
N LEU A 122 3.50 0.96 -5.36
CA LEU A 122 3.20 1.91 -4.31
C LEU A 122 3.49 1.32 -2.95
N PHE A 123 4.09 2.12 -2.08
CA PHE A 123 4.19 1.77 -0.67
C PHE A 123 2.93 2.17 0.10
N LEU A 124 2.49 1.32 1.01
CA LEU A 124 1.44 1.61 1.97
C LEU A 124 1.71 0.91 3.30
N ILE A 125 1.01 1.35 4.34
CA ILE A 125 1.07 0.70 5.65
C ILE A 125 -0.31 0.27 6.10
N LEU A 126 -0.35 -0.86 6.81
CA LEU A 126 -1.49 -1.33 7.57
C LEU A 126 -1.20 -1.14 9.06
N TYR A 127 -2.10 -0.48 9.77
CA TYR A 127 -1.93 -0.20 11.20
C TYR A 127 -3.29 -0.25 11.92
N HIS A 128 -3.26 -0.34 13.25
CA HIS A 128 -4.47 -0.32 14.07
C HIS A 128 -4.61 1.07 14.73
N ASP A 129 -5.74 1.76 14.51
CA ASP A 129 -5.95 3.11 15.08
C ASP A 129 -6.42 3.10 16.54
N GLY A 130 -6.61 1.90 17.10
CA GLY A 130 -7.14 1.68 18.45
C GLY A 130 -8.59 1.22 18.46
N ALA A 131 -9.30 1.35 17.33
CA ALA A 131 -10.63 0.80 17.14
C ALA A 131 -10.65 -0.26 16.04
N GLU A 132 -10.01 -0.01 14.90
CA GLU A 132 -10.00 -0.91 13.74
C GLU A 132 -8.69 -0.83 12.96
N VAL A 133 -8.50 -1.76 12.01
CA VAL A 133 -7.37 -1.73 11.08
C VAL A 133 -7.62 -0.71 9.98
N ARG A 134 -6.56 0.04 9.65
CA ARG A 134 -6.55 1.16 8.72
C ARG A 134 -5.40 0.99 7.74
N ALA A 135 -5.60 1.51 6.55
CA ALA A 135 -4.53 1.67 5.57
C ALA A 135 -4.13 3.15 5.44
N TYR A 136 -2.86 3.36 5.11
CA TYR A 136 -2.34 4.68 4.76
C TYR A 136 -1.35 4.55 3.61
N ILE A 137 -1.56 5.35 2.56
CA ILE A 137 -0.64 5.51 1.43
C ILE A 137 0.08 6.85 1.64
N PRO A 138 1.37 6.84 1.99
CA PRO A 138 2.16 8.05 2.13
C PRO A 138 2.19 8.84 0.83
N LYS A 139 2.11 10.17 0.95
CA LYS A 139 2.12 11.09 -0.21
C LYS A 139 3.51 11.48 -0.62
N ASP A 140 4.34 11.82 0.37
CA ASP A 140 5.71 12.25 0.13
C ASP A 140 6.61 11.01 -0.02
N GLY A 141 7.50 11.02 -1.02
CA GLY A 141 8.47 9.95 -1.27
C GLY A 141 7.91 8.67 -1.92
N ASN A 142 6.62 8.63 -2.21
CA ASN A 142 5.97 7.48 -2.82
C ASN A 142 5.78 7.68 -4.33
N THR A 143 5.50 6.59 -5.05
CA THR A 143 5.29 6.54 -6.51
C THR A 143 3.82 6.83 -6.88
N TRP A 144 3.21 7.76 -6.14
CA TRP A 144 1.82 8.18 -6.34
C TRP A 144 1.73 9.41 -7.25
N ASN A 145 1.15 9.24 -8.42
CA ASN A 145 0.68 10.35 -9.24
C ASN A 145 -0.60 10.95 -8.65
N THR A 146 -0.46 12.03 -7.89
CA THR A 146 -1.59 12.71 -7.25
C THR A 146 -2.45 13.55 -8.19
N ASP A 147 -2.01 13.77 -9.42
CA ASP A 147 -2.78 14.57 -10.39
C ASP A 147 -3.94 13.74 -10.95
N ILE A 148 -3.70 12.45 -11.19
CA ILE A 148 -4.73 11.47 -11.60
C ILE A 148 -5.18 10.54 -10.47
N ASN A 149 -4.60 10.70 -9.28
CA ASN A 149 -4.78 9.82 -8.12
C ASN A 149 -4.51 8.33 -8.41
N ALA A 150 -3.36 8.00 -9.02
CA ALA A 150 -2.98 6.63 -9.35
C ALA A 150 -1.47 6.33 -9.14
N SER A 151 -1.06 5.06 -9.13
CA SER A 151 0.36 4.68 -9.24
C SER A 151 0.91 5.10 -10.61
N TYR A 152 2.19 5.50 -10.65
CA TYR A 152 2.86 5.71 -11.94
C TYR A 152 2.85 4.42 -12.77
N GLY A 153 2.38 4.47 -14.01
CA GLY A 153 2.26 3.31 -14.89
C GLY A 153 0.88 2.63 -14.89
N PHE A 154 -0.03 2.99 -13.96
CA PHE A 154 -1.41 2.47 -13.87
C PHE A 154 -2.22 2.59 -15.16
N SER A 155 -1.88 3.58 -15.98
CA SER A 155 -2.41 3.68 -17.33
C SER A 155 -1.27 3.90 -18.30
N GLU A 156 -1.47 3.44 -19.54
CA GLU A 156 -0.60 3.74 -20.69
C GLU A 156 -0.31 5.25 -20.85
N TYR A 157 -1.13 6.10 -20.24
CA TYR A 157 -1.07 7.56 -20.25
C TYR A 157 -0.18 8.19 -19.16
N ASP A 158 0.31 7.41 -18.19
CA ASP A 158 1.14 7.90 -17.06
C ASP A 158 2.65 7.61 -17.23
N HIS A 159 3.06 7.24 -18.45
CA HIS A 159 4.48 7.16 -18.78
C HIS A 159 5.06 8.58 -18.84
N PRO A 160 6.21 8.87 -18.19
CA PRO A 160 6.80 10.22 -18.16
C PRO A 160 7.22 10.78 -19.53
N ASN A 161 7.11 9.97 -20.60
CA ASN A 161 7.40 10.32 -21.99
C ASN A 161 6.21 10.08 -22.94
N TYR A 162 5.02 9.72 -22.45
CA TYR A 162 3.89 9.41 -23.32
C TYR A 162 3.20 10.68 -23.81
N THR A 163 3.16 10.87 -25.13
CA THR A 163 2.36 11.90 -25.79
C THR A 163 1.15 11.20 -26.40
N LEU A 164 -0.07 11.60 -26.00
CA LEU A 164 -1.31 11.03 -26.54
C LEU A 164 -1.32 11.10 -28.08
N PRO A 165 -1.52 9.98 -28.80
CA PRO A 165 -1.90 10.03 -30.20
C PRO A 165 -3.24 10.77 -30.31
N SER A 166 -3.34 11.75 -31.22
CA SER A 166 -4.56 12.51 -31.43
C SER A 166 -5.73 11.58 -31.77
N GLY A 167 -6.74 11.49 -30.90
CA GLY A 167 -8.05 10.89 -31.22
C GLY A 167 -8.43 9.61 -30.46
N ILE A 168 -7.74 9.20 -29.40
CA ILE A 168 -8.15 8.05 -28.57
C ILE A 168 -8.81 8.54 -27.27
N SER A 169 -10.05 8.13 -27.04
CA SER A 169 -10.84 8.38 -25.82
C SER A 169 -10.62 7.22 -24.84
N ALA A 170 -10.18 7.52 -23.62
CA ALA A 170 -9.89 6.54 -22.57
C ALA A 170 -11.13 5.69 -22.20
N TYR A 171 -10.93 4.38 -22.00
CA TYR A 171 -11.99 3.40 -21.68
C TYR A 171 -12.11 3.13 -20.15
N ASP A 172 -11.87 4.14 -19.30
CA ASP A 172 -12.30 4.11 -17.88
C ASP A 172 -13.27 5.28 -17.65
N PRO A 173 -14.53 5.03 -17.22
CA PRO A 173 -15.50 6.09 -16.90
C PRO A 173 -14.99 7.14 -15.90
N ARG A 174 -14.02 6.79 -15.03
CA ARG A 174 -13.40 7.72 -14.08
C ARG A 174 -12.37 8.65 -14.73
N MET A 175 -11.85 8.29 -15.91
CA MET A 175 -10.92 9.11 -16.70
C MET A 175 -11.65 10.14 -17.58
N ASN A 176 -12.92 9.92 -17.90
CA ASN A 176 -13.74 10.86 -18.69
C ASN A 176 -14.08 12.16 -17.93
N GLU A 177 -14.03 12.16 -16.60
CA GLU A 177 -14.16 13.40 -15.82
C GLU A 177 -12.86 14.23 -15.82
N LEU A 178 -11.70 13.61 -16.05
CA LEU A 178 -10.39 14.27 -16.05
C LEU A 178 -10.01 14.85 -17.42
N SER A 179 -10.47 14.27 -18.52
CA SER A 179 -10.20 14.75 -19.88
C SER A 179 -10.92 16.07 -20.24
N ALA A 180 -11.91 16.47 -19.46
CA ALA A 180 -12.64 17.73 -19.63
C ALA A 180 -11.95 18.95 -18.99
N ALA A 181 -10.86 18.77 -18.23
CA ALA A 181 -10.13 19.86 -17.59
C ALA A 181 -8.94 20.30 -18.46
N SER A 182 -9.08 21.45 -19.12
CA SER A 182 -8.06 22.10 -19.97
C SER A 182 -6.83 22.65 -19.22
N ASP A 183 -6.46 22.07 -18.08
CA ASP A 183 -5.46 22.63 -17.14
C ASP A 183 -4.16 21.79 -17.05
N VAL A 184 -3.80 21.07 -18.12
CA VAL A 184 -2.54 20.30 -18.23
C VAL A 184 -1.28 21.20 -18.12
N ALA A 185 -1.42 22.53 -18.23
CA ALA A 185 -0.30 23.48 -18.19
C ALA A 185 0.21 23.84 -16.78
N ASN A 186 -0.48 23.45 -15.70
CA ASN A 186 -0.12 23.82 -14.32
C ASN A 186 0.18 22.63 -13.40
N ILE A 187 0.73 21.55 -13.96
CA ILE A 187 1.30 20.44 -13.17
C ILE A 187 2.41 21.02 -12.29
N LYS A 188 2.09 21.30 -11.02
CA LYS A 188 3.09 21.66 -10.00
C LYS A 188 4.07 20.51 -9.94
N LYS A 189 5.26 20.68 -10.53
CA LYS A 189 6.38 19.73 -10.50
C LYS A 189 6.67 19.35 -9.04
N ARG A 190 6.02 18.30 -8.54
CA ARG A 190 6.35 17.71 -7.24
C ARG A 190 7.64 16.93 -7.42
N GLN A 191 8.50 17.01 -6.40
CA GLN A 191 9.79 16.35 -6.40
C GLN A 191 9.61 14.87 -6.06
N ILE A 192 9.20 14.08 -7.05
CA ILE A 192 9.32 12.64 -6.98
C ILE A 192 10.78 12.31 -7.26
N LYS A 193 11.38 11.49 -6.40
CA LYS A 193 12.73 11.01 -6.59
C LYS A 193 12.75 10.15 -7.86
N LYS A 194 13.76 10.35 -8.70
CA LYS A 194 13.94 9.61 -9.93
C LYS A 194 15.29 8.93 -9.94
N ASP A 195 15.36 7.77 -10.59
CA ASP A 195 16.64 7.13 -10.88
C ASP A 195 17.37 7.81 -12.05
N GLU A 196 18.53 7.27 -12.43
CA GLU A 196 19.36 7.79 -13.54
C GLU A 196 18.65 7.76 -14.90
N LEU A 197 17.60 6.95 -15.05
CA LEU A 197 16.78 6.83 -16.24
C LEU A 197 15.53 7.73 -16.18
N GLY A 198 15.37 8.52 -15.12
CA GLY A 198 14.23 9.41 -14.92
C GLY A 198 12.96 8.71 -14.46
N ARG A 199 13.04 7.45 -14.05
CA ARG A 199 11.89 6.65 -13.58
C ARG A 199 11.58 7.02 -12.12
N PRO A 200 10.30 7.16 -11.74
CA PRO A 200 9.91 7.34 -10.34
C PRO A 200 10.49 6.23 -9.45
N ILE A 201 11.07 6.60 -8.32
CA ILE A 201 11.54 5.66 -7.30
C ILE A 201 11.09 6.10 -5.92
N ILE A 202 11.03 5.14 -5.01
CA ILE A 202 10.69 5.38 -3.60
C ILE A 202 11.81 6.14 -2.89
N ASP A 203 11.41 7.11 -2.08
CA ASP A 203 12.23 7.78 -1.09
C ASP A 203 11.76 7.40 0.32
N TRP A 204 12.40 6.38 0.90
CA TRP A 204 12.06 5.84 2.22
C TRP A 204 12.13 6.88 3.33
N VAL A 205 13.06 7.84 3.24
CA VAL A 205 13.20 8.90 4.26
C VAL A 205 12.01 9.85 4.20
N ALA A 206 11.61 10.27 2.99
CA ALA A 206 10.42 11.10 2.81
C ALA A 206 9.13 10.36 3.23
N ILE A 207 9.03 9.05 2.94
CA ILE A 207 7.91 8.22 3.39
C ILE A 207 7.83 8.18 4.92
N ASN A 208 8.93 7.89 5.62
CA ASN A 208 8.92 7.82 7.07
C ASN A 208 8.49 9.15 7.70
N ASN A 209 9.03 10.27 7.18
CA ASN A 209 8.66 11.60 7.62
C ASN A 209 7.17 11.91 7.39
N ASP A 210 6.59 11.42 6.28
CA ASP A 210 5.17 11.60 5.98
C ASP A 210 4.27 10.83 6.96
N ILE A 211 4.64 9.58 7.27
CA ILE A 211 3.93 8.74 8.25
C ILE A 211 3.94 9.43 9.61
N GLU A 212 5.11 9.84 10.11
CA GLU A 212 5.24 10.48 11.43
C GLU A 212 4.53 11.84 11.51
N ARG A 213 4.45 12.57 10.39
CA ARG A 213 3.71 13.85 10.32
C ARG A 213 2.20 13.65 10.32
N HIS A 214 1.70 12.58 9.72
CA HIS A 214 0.28 12.41 9.45
C HIS A 214 -0.44 11.43 10.36
N ILE A 215 0.24 10.51 11.04
CA ILE A 215 -0.37 9.56 11.97
C ILE A 215 0.15 9.84 13.38
N LEU A 216 -0.66 10.53 14.18
CA LEU A 216 -0.24 11.06 15.48
C LEU A 216 -0.80 10.23 16.64
N TYR A 217 -0.02 10.08 17.70
CA TYR A 217 -0.50 9.45 18.92
C TYR A 217 -1.49 10.38 19.64
N LYS A 218 -2.66 9.84 19.99
CA LYS A 218 -3.67 10.54 20.78
C LYS A 218 -4.24 9.60 21.84
N PRO A 219 -3.78 9.67 23.10
CA PRO A 219 -4.25 8.76 24.14
C PRO A 219 -5.77 8.89 24.34
N SER A 220 -6.45 7.76 24.55
CA SER A 220 -7.84 7.75 24.99
C SER A 220 -7.94 8.42 26.37
N LYS A 221 -8.91 9.31 26.53
CA LYS A 221 -9.23 9.92 27.83
C LYS A 221 -9.95 8.95 28.75
#